data_AF-A0A1I4HSJ9-F1
#
_entry.id   AF-A0A1I4HSJ9-F1
#
_cell.length_a   1.000
_cell.length_b   1.000
_cell.length_c   1.000
_cell.angle_alpha   90.00
_cell.angle_beta   90.00
_cell.angle_gamma   90.00
#
_symmetry.space_group_name_H-M   'P 1'
#
loop_
_entity.id
_entity.type
_entity.pdbx_description
1 polymer ?
#
loop_
_entity_poly.entity_id
_entity_poly.type
_entity_poly.pdbx_seq_one_letter_code
_entity_poly.pdbx_strand_id
1 'polypeptide(L)'
;MIRVGDRCRAARILYQSKQRCCGRPAAGGRRLNTTQIDTGQQWDAPNGWAPLQWIGVSGLRRYGQDQLAQTIAQNFPAQVQVLFDKKHKLVEKYSVEGENLGGSGGEYKLQDGFGWTNGVVLKLLSLYP
;
A
#
# COMPACT_ATOMS: atom_id res chain seq x y z
N MET A 1 -23.19 8.23 2.43
CA MET A 1 -21.97 7.42 2.67
C MET A 1 -21.82 7.20 4.17
N ILE A 2 -22.00 5.96 4.64
CA ILE A 2 -22.04 5.62 6.08
C ILE A 2 -20.64 5.77 6.68
N ARG A 3 -20.50 6.57 7.76
CA ARG A 3 -19.28 6.63 8.59
C ARG A 3 -19.43 5.62 9.72
N VAL A 4 -18.68 4.52 9.68
CA VAL A 4 -18.69 3.49 10.72
C VAL A 4 -17.66 3.78 11.83
N GLY A 5 -16.69 4.67 11.59
CA GLY A 5 -15.62 5.00 12.55
C GLY A 5 -15.81 6.33 13.29
N ASP A 6 -15.83 6.30 14.61
CA ASP A 6 -15.74 7.49 15.47
C ASP A 6 -14.33 8.14 15.38
N ARG A 7 -14.25 9.48 15.51
CA ARG A 7 -13.02 10.27 15.39
C ARG A 7 -11.95 9.84 16.40
N CYS A 8 -12.34 9.46 17.62
CA CYS A 8 -11.42 8.97 18.64
C CYS A 8 -10.77 7.63 18.27
N ARG A 9 -11.54 6.68 17.69
CA ARG A 9 -10.99 5.41 17.19
C ARG A 9 -10.09 5.63 15.98
N ALA A 10 -10.47 6.53 15.08
CA ALA A 10 -9.65 6.88 13.93
C ALA A 10 -8.32 7.48 14.35
N ALA A 11 -8.30 8.42 15.30
CA ALA A 11 -7.07 9.01 15.82
C ALA A 11 -6.10 7.94 16.39
N ARG A 12 -6.62 6.91 17.06
CA ARG A 12 -5.82 5.79 17.56
C ARG A 12 -5.23 4.92 16.44
N ILE A 13 -6.03 4.61 15.42
CA ILE A 13 -5.57 3.87 14.22
C ILE A 13 -4.52 4.70 13.47
N LEU A 14 -4.71 6.01 13.36
CA LEU A 14 -3.79 6.93 12.71
C LEU A 14 -2.45 7.01 13.44
N TYR A 15 -2.48 7.14 14.77
CA TYR A 15 -1.28 7.12 15.60
C TYR A 15 -0.51 5.80 15.44
N GLN A 16 -1.21 4.67 15.48
CA GLN A 16 -0.61 3.36 15.24
C GLN A 16 -0.07 3.26 13.81
N SER A 17 -0.80 3.71 12.79
CA SER A 17 -0.33 3.68 11.40
C SER A 17 0.92 4.53 11.19
N LYS A 18 1.02 5.73 11.80
CA LYS A 18 2.22 6.57 11.76
C LYS A 18 3.43 5.90 12.38
N GLN A 19 3.28 5.27 13.54
CA GLN A 19 4.38 4.57 14.21
C GLN A 19 4.76 3.27 13.50
N ARG A 20 3.78 2.58 12.93
CA ARG A 20 3.95 1.25 12.32
C ARG A 20 4.38 1.32 10.86
N CYS A 21 4.03 2.37 10.12
CA CYS A 21 4.64 2.70 8.83
C CYS A 21 6.10 3.14 8.96
N CYS A 22 6.55 3.52 10.16
CA CYS A 22 7.86 4.11 10.43
C CYS A 22 8.73 3.28 11.40
N GLY A 23 8.28 2.09 11.82
CA GLY A 23 8.91 1.31 12.90
C GLY A 23 10.10 0.44 12.48
N ARG A 24 10.34 0.26 11.18
CA ARG A 24 11.60 -0.26 10.62
C ARG A 24 11.95 0.59 9.41
N PRO A 25 13.22 1.01 9.24
CA PRO A 25 13.67 1.66 8.02
C PRO A 25 13.66 0.61 6.91
N ALA A 26 12.48 0.30 6.37
CA ALA A 26 12.39 -0.33 5.07
C ALA A 26 12.99 0.68 4.08
N ALA A 27 14.01 0.25 3.33
CA ALA A 27 14.79 1.06 2.41
C ALA A 27 13.99 1.65 1.21
N GLY A 28 12.68 1.83 1.33
CA GLY A 28 11.86 2.67 0.47
C GLY A 28 10.59 3.08 1.22
N GLY A 29 10.38 4.38 1.41
CA GLY A 29 9.49 4.93 2.42
C GLY A 29 8.00 4.54 2.35
N ARG A 30 7.37 4.65 3.53
CA ARG A 30 5.94 4.95 3.79
C ARG A 30 4.94 4.35 2.78
N ARG A 31 4.84 3.02 2.77
CA ARG A 31 3.80 2.22 2.09
C ARG A 31 3.10 1.33 3.14
N LEU A 32 1.89 0.86 2.86
CA LEU A 32 1.16 0.02 3.81
C LEU A 32 1.49 -1.46 3.61
N ASN A 33 2.10 -2.05 4.62
CA ASN A 33 2.27 -3.49 4.78
C ASN A 33 0.91 -4.13 5.12
N THR A 34 0.68 -5.38 4.70
CA THR A 34 -0.58 -6.08 5.05
C THR A 34 -0.66 -6.37 6.55
N THR A 35 0.44 -6.88 7.11
CA THR A 35 0.61 -7.09 8.55
C THR A 35 2.05 -6.74 8.96
N GLN A 36 2.40 -7.01 10.21
CA GLN A 36 3.77 -6.85 10.73
C GLN A 36 4.50 -8.17 10.90
N ILE A 37 3.84 -9.28 10.56
CA ILE A 37 4.34 -10.63 10.79
C ILE A 37 4.66 -11.20 9.42
N ASP A 38 5.87 -11.71 9.25
CA ASP A 38 6.23 -12.50 8.08
C ASP A 38 5.97 -13.97 8.39
N THR A 39 4.89 -14.48 7.84
CA THR A 39 4.49 -15.90 7.97
C THR A 39 4.78 -16.68 6.68
N GLY A 40 5.30 -16.03 5.63
CA GLY A 40 5.37 -16.56 4.27
C GLY A 40 4.02 -16.61 3.53
N GLN A 41 2.92 -16.21 4.17
CA GLN A 41 1.60 -16.15 3.54
C GLN A 41 1.42 -14.89 2.68
N GLN A 42 0.42 -14.91 1.79
CA GLN A 42 0.22 -13.82 0.83
C GLN A 42 -0.25 -12.50 1.47
N TRP A 43 -1.00 -12.61 2.57
CA TRP A 43 -1.62 -11.50 3.29
C TRP A 43 -0.84 -11.13 4.54
N ASP A 44 0.48 -11.23 4.48
CA ASP A 44 1.38 -10.93 5.58
C ASP A 44 2.58 -10.12 5.07
N ALA A 45 3.38 -9.58 5.98
CA ALA A 45 4.62 -8.89 5.59
C ALA A 45 5.51 -9.85 4.77
N PRO A 46 6.22 -9.37 3.74
CA PRO A 46 6.38 -7.96 3.31
C PRO A 46 5.38 -7.55 2.20
N ASN A 47 4.29 -8.28 1.99
CA ASN A 47 3.38 -8.00 0.88
C ASN A 47 2.48 -6.78 1.16
N GLY A 48 2.35 -5.92 0.16
CA GLY A 48 1.41 -4.82 0.08
C GLY A 48 0.46 -4.98 -1.12
N TRP A 49 -0.82 -4.70 -0.88
CA TRP A 49 -1.88 -4.86 -1.88
C TRP A 49 -2.49 -3.50 -2.25
N ALA A 50 -2.78 -3.31 -3.54
CA ALA A 50 -3.34 -2.06 -4.05
C ALA A 50 -4.65 -1.64 -3.33
N PRO A 51 -5.62 -2.53 -3.06
CA PRO A 51 -6.82 -2.18 -2.32
C PRO A 51 -6.55 -1.62 -0.92
N LEU A 52 -5.54 -2.16 -0.21
CA LEU A 52 -5.17 -1.70 1.13
C LEU A 52 -4.54 -0.32 1.09
N GLN A 53 -3.74 -0.02 0.05
CA GLN A 53 -3.22 1.34 -0.15
C GLN A 53 -4.37 2.33 -0.35
N TRP A 54 -5.35 1.99 -1.19
CA TRP A 54 -6.50 2.86 -1.45
C TRP A 54 -7.36 3.11 -0.22
N ILE A 55 -7.68 2.06 0.54
CA ILE A 55 -8.47 2.17 1.79
C ILE A 55 -7.71 3.02 2.81
N GLY A 56 -6.40 2.81 2.96
CA GLY A 56 -5.55 3.59 3.85
C GLY A 56 -5.51 5.07 3.48
N VAL A 57 -5.20 5.40 2.22
CA VAL A 57 -5.20 6.78 1.68
C VAL A 57 -6.57 7.43 1.87
N SER A 58 -7.65 6.74 1.48
CA SER A 58 -9.01 7.24 1.62
C SER A 58 -9.40 7.51 3.08
N GLY A 59 -9.02 6.62 3.99
CA GLY A 59 -9.21 6.79 5.43
C GLY A 59 -8.46 8.01 5.95
N LEU A 60 -7.16 8.11 5.64
CA LEU A 60 -6.31 9.22 6.04
C LEU A 60 -6.88 10.58 5.62
N ARG A 61 -7.32 10.71 4.36
CA ARG A 61 -7.97 11.93 3.85
C ARG A 61 -9.25 12.28 4.61
N ARG A 62 -10.10 11.28 4.89
CA ARG A 62 -11.37 11.50 5.62
C ARG A 62 -11.17 12.03 7.05
N TYR A 63 -10.00 11.79 7.64
CA TYR A 63 -9.64 12.25 8.98
C TYR A 63 -8.56 13.35 8.98
N GLY A 64 -8.36 14.05 7.86
CA GLY A 64 -7.50 15.24 7.75
C GLY A 64 -5.99 14.96 7.84
N GLN A 65 -5.56 13.73 7.53
CA GLN A 65 -4.14 13.36 7.47
C GLN A 65 -3.60 13.45 6.03
N ASP A 66 -3.81 14.59 5.38
CA ASP A 66 -3.59 14.73 3.94
C ASP A 66 -2.12 14.54 3.52
N GLN A 67 -1.15 15.01 4.32
CA GLN A 67 0.27 14.81 4.04
C GLN A 67 0.68 13.34 4.03
N LEU A 68 0.19 12.56 5.01
CA LEU A 68 0.48 11.13 5.08
C LEU A 68 -0.25 10.37 3.97
N ALA A 69 -1.50 10.75 3.69
CA ALA A 69 -2.26 10.21 2.57
C ALA A 69 -1.52 10.42 1.24
N GLN A 70 -1.06 11.65 0.99
CA GLN A 70 -0.30 12.00 -0.21
C GLN A 70 1.01 11.20 -0.30
N THR A 71 1.75 11.09 0.80
CA THR A 71 3.01 10.34 0.79
C THR A 71 2.79 8.87 0.39
N ILE A 72 1.79 8.20 0.97
CA ILE A 72 1.48 6.81 0.62
C ILE A 72 0.96 6.72 -0.82
N ALA A 73 0.14 7.68 -1.23
CA ALA A 73 -0.45 7.75 -2.56
C ALA A 73 0.56 7.97 -3.69
N GLN A 74 1.70 8.62 -3.41
CA GLN A 74 2.78 8.81 -4.38
C GLN A 74 3.77 7.64 -4.40
N ASN A 75 4.08 7.07 -3.22
CA ASN A 75 5.06 5.99 -3.12
C ASN A 75 4.59 4.68 -3.77
N PHE A 76 3.29 4.38 -3.70
CA PHE A 76 2.78 3.13 -4.28
C PHE A 76 2.84 3.13 -5.82
N PRO A 77 2.28 4.12 -6.55
CA PRO A 77 2.45 4.21 -8.00
C PRO A 77 3.91 4.28 -8.44
N ALA A 78 4.78 4.98 -7.69
CA ALA A 78 6.21 5.02 -8.00
C ALA A 78 6.83 3.61 -8.00
N GLN A 79 6.48 2.77 -7.02
CA GLN A 79 6.93 1.37 -7.02
C GLN A 79 6.37 0.56 -8.19
N VAL A 80 5.10 0.74 -8.51
CA VAL A 80 4.47 0.10 -9.66
C VAL A 80 5.21 0.48 -10.94
N GLN A 81 5.58 1.76 -11.09
CA GLN A 81 6.35 2.26 -12.22
C GLN A 81 7.73 1.59 -12.30
N VAL A 82 8.48 1.50 -11.20
CA VAL A 82 9.80 0.83 -11.21
C VAL A 82 9.68 -0.64 -11.65
N LEU A 83 8.64 -1.36 -11.23
CA LEU A 83 8.42 -2.74 -11.70
C LEU A 83 8.06 -2.76 -13.18
N PHE A 84 7.18 -1.84 -13.60
CA PHE A 84 6.74 -1.72 -14.97
C PHE A 84 7.90 -1.40 -15.90
N ASP A 85 8.82 -0.51 -15.52
CA ASP A 85 10.01 -0.19 -16.32
C ASP A 85 10.94 -1.40 -16.48
N LYS A 86 11.02 -2.28 -15.47
CA LYS A 86 11.88 -3.47 -15.49
C LYS A 86 11.25 -4.69 -16.17
N LYS A 87 9.93 -4.84 -16.09
CA LYS A 87 9.21 -6.08 -16.46
C LYS A 87 8.07 -5.86 -17.45
N HIS A 88 7.76 -4.61 -17.79
CA HIS A 88 6.67 -4.19 -18.67
C HIS A 88 5.30 -4.78 -18.30
N LYS A 89 5.06 -4.96 -17.00
CA LYS A 89 3.83 -5.51 -16.47
C LYS A 89 3.53 -5.00 -15.07
N LEU A 90 2.23 -4.94 -14.77
CA LEU A 90 1.72 -4.70 -13.42
C LEU A 90 1.36 -6.06 -12.81
N VAL A 91 1.62 -6.22 -11.52
CA VAL A 91 1.35 -7.47 -10.80
C VAL A 91 0.28 -7.29 -9.74
N GLU A 92 -0.22 -8.41 -9.23
CA GLU A 92 -1.24 -8.48 -8.19
C GLU A 92 -0.83 -7.81 -6.86
N LYS A 93 0.41 -8.06 -6.41
CA LYS A 93 0.95 -7.67 -5.10
C LYS A 93 2.40 -7.22 -5.21
N TYR A 94 2.81 -6.31 -4.32
CA TYR A 94 4.14 -5.70 -4.32
C TYR A 94 4.80 -5.92 -2.97
N SER A 95 6.10 -6.27 -2.94
CA SER A 95 6.82 -6.28 -1.67
C SER A 95 7.05 -4.83 -1.25
N VAL A 96 6.62 -4.43 -0.05
CA VAL A 96 6.92 -3.08 0.44
C VAL A 96 8.33 -2.96 1.04
N GLU A 97 9.04 -4.09 1.13
CA GLU A 97 10.42 -4.19 1.59
C GLU A 97 11.35 -4.77 0.50
N GLY A 98 12.58 -4.26 0.42
CA GLY A 98 13.64 -4.79 -0.46
C GLY A 98 13.56 -4.39 -1.93
N GLU A 99 14.49 -4.93 -2.72
CA GLU A 99 14.63 -4.67 -4.17
C GLU A 99 13.69 -5.52 -5.05
N ASN A 100 13.07 -6.55 -4.46
CA ASN A 100 12.08 -7.38 -5.13
C ASN A 100 10.76 -6.62 -5.24
N LEU A 101 10.45 -6.13 -6.43
CA LEU A 101 9.31 -5.25 -6.63
C LEU A 101 7.97 -6.01 -6.69
N GLY A 102 7.98 -7.29 -7.08
CA GLY A 102 6.81 -8.17 -7.02
C GLY A 102 6.76 -8.90 -5.68
N GLY A 103 5.58 -8.91 -5.05
CA GLY A 103 5.36 -9.64 -3.80
C GLY A 103 5.47 -11.16 -4.02
N SER A 104 5.84 -11.89 -2.98
CA SER A 104 6.08 -13.34 -3.01
C SER A 104 5.22 -14.07 -1.97
N GLY A 105 5.33 -15.40 -1.92
CA GLY A 105 4.66 -16.21 -0.90
C GLY A 105 3.23 -16.64 -1.26
N GLY A 106 2.76 -17.62 -0.48
CA GLY A 106 1.49 -18.34 -0.61
C GLY A 106 1.40 -19.42 -1.69
N GLU A 107 0.16 -19.82 -1.95
CA GLU A 107 -0.19 -21.07 -2.65
C GLU A 107 0.08 -21.09 -4.17
N TYR A 108 0.16 -19.92 -4.82
CA TYR A 108 0.29 -19.84 -6.29
C TYR A 108 1.26 -18.76 -6.76
N LYS A 109 1.70 -18.90 -8.01
CA LYS A 109 2.59 -17.93 -8.67
C LYS A 109 1.89 -16.58 -8.84
N LEU A 110 2.69 -15.51 -8.74
CA LEU A 110 2.27 -14.13 -8.93
C LEU A 110 1.60 -13.93 -10.29
N GLN A 111 0.43 -13.27 -10.29
CA GLN A 111 -0.35 -12.99 -11.48
C GLN A 111 -0.03 -11.61 -12.09
N ASP A 112 -0.07 -11.56 -13.42
CA ASP A 112 0.18 -10.35 -14.22
C ASP A 112 -1.14 -9.68 -14.65
N GLY A 113 -1.16 -8.36 -14.78
CA GLY A 113 -2.28 -7.59 -15.36
C GLY A 113 -3.46 -7.32 -14.43
N PHE A 114 -3.24 -7.31 -13.11
CA PHE A 114 -4.32 -7.37 -12.12
C PHE A 114 -5.20 -6.10 -12.06
N GLY A 115 -6.53 -6.28 -12.21
CA GLY A 115 -7.50 -5.19 -12.37
C GLY A 115 -7.54 -4.17 -11.23
N TRP A 116 -7.41 -4.59 -9.97
CA TRP A 116 -7.35 -3.64 -8.86
C TRP A 116 -6.08 -2.79 -8.87
N THR A 117 -4.97 -3.30 -9.41
CA THR A 117 -3.68 -2.58 -9.38
C THR A 117 -3.79 -1.44 -10.36
N ASN A 118 -4.28 -1.74 -11.57
CA ASN A 118 -4.55 -0.74 -12.60
C ASN A 118 -5.52 0.33 -12.09
N GLY A 119 -6.64 -0.09 -11.50
CA GLY A 119 -7.67 0.82 -11.00
C GLY A 119 -7.17 1.74 -9.88
N VAL A 120 -6.44 1.19 -8.90
CA VAL A 120 -5.90 1.97 -7.79
C VAL A 120 -4.80 2.93 -8.26
N VAL A 121 -3.88 2.48 -9.13
CA VAL A 121 -2.82 3.34 -9.66
C VAL A 121 -3.41 4.52 -10.42
N LEU A 122 -4.35 4.28 -11.34
CA LEU A 122 -5.05 5.35 -12.06
C LEU A 122 -5.76 6.31 -11.10
N LYS A 123 -6.40 5.78 -10.05
CA LYS A 123 -7.09 6.61 -9.07
C LYS A 123 -6.14 7.48 -8.26
N LEU A 124 -5.00 6.94 -7.84
CA LEU A 124 -4.00 7.67 -7.07
C LEU A 124 -3.32 8.76 -7.92
N LEU A 125 -2.92 8.44 -9.15
CA LEU A 125 -2.34 9.41 -10.09
C LEU A 125 -3.33 10.55 -10.43
N SER A 126 -4.62 10.24 -10.59
CA SER A 126 -5.65 11.26 -10.80
C SER A 126 -5.86 12.18 -9.60
N LEU A 127 -5.60 11.70 -8.39
CA LEU A 127 -5.77 12.48 -7.16
C LEU A 127 -4.52 13.24 -6.73
N TYR A 128 -3.35 12.76 -7.16
CA TYR A 128 -2.03 13.28 -6.83
C TYR A 128 -1.15 13.23 -8.09
N PRO A 129 -1.32 14.20 -9.02
CA PRO A 129 -0.53 14.28 -10.23
C PRO A 129 0.94 14.63 -9.96
#